data_AF-A0A9D4MIZ1-F1
#
_entry.id   AF-A0A9D4MIZ1-F1
#
_cell.length_a   1.000
_cell.length_b   1.000
_cell.length_c   1.000
_cell.angle_alpha   90.00
_cell.angle_beta   90.00
_cell.angle_gamma   90.00
#
_symmetry.space_group_name_H-M   'P 1'
#
loop_
_entity.id
_entity.type
_entity.pdbx_description
1 polymer ?
#
loop_
_entity_poly.entity_id
_entity_poly.type
_entity_poly.pdbx_seq_one_letter_code
_entity_poly.pdbx_strand_id
1 'polypeptide(L)'
;MGHKGDEKFVLRDSFAKGFMAWVGFSYRRKTEIRIINKETQVYRNFYIKTVLNPFLRNDVPKLFPEGRKSMVFYQDSASRHTSKQTLQFLKKEKVNFIDRDECVPKSPDAAPMDFGILGILKRCLQKRNVNSVIGL
;
A
#
# COMPACT_ATOMS: atom_id res chain seq x y z
N MET A 1 42.88 -5.07 -33.15
CA MET A 1 43.05 -4.95 -31.68
C MET A 1 41.81 -4.23 -31.15
N GLY A 2 40.84 -4.97 -30.60
CA GLY A 2 39.54 -4.42 -30.21
C GLY A 2 39.60 -3.76 -28.84
N HIS A 3 39.25 -2.48 -28.76
CA HIS A 3 38.96 -1.83 -27.48
C HIS A 3 37.56 -2.25 -27.02
N LYS A 4 37.50 -3.16 -26.04
CA LYS A 4 36.31 -3.33 -25.21
C LYS A 4 36.14 -2.05 -24.39
N GLY A 5 35.12 -1.26 -24.70
CA GLY A 5 34.65 -0.22 -23.80
C GLY A 5 34.12 -0.89 -22.53
N ASP A 6 34.60 -0.46 -21.37
CA ASP A 6 34.08 -0.88 -20.08
C ASP A 6 32.62 -0.43 -19.97
N GLU A 7 31.68 -1.35 -20.20
CA GLU A 7 30.28 -1.17 -19.81
C GLU A 7 30.23 -1.03 -18.29
N LYS A 8 30.22 0.21 -17.81
CA LYS A 8 29.88 0.51 -16.43
C LYS A 8 28.42 0.14 -16.22
N PHE A 9 28.19 -1.03 -15.64
CA PHE A 9 26.92 -1.34 -15.00
C PHE A 9 26.68 -0.27 -13.93
N VAL A 10 25.79 0.67 -14.24
CA VAL A 10 25.26 1.61 -13.24
C VAL A 10 24.48 0.75 -12.26
N LEU A 11 25.03 0.56 -11.07
CA LEU A 11 24.26 0.07 -9.93
C LEU A 11 23.07 1.01 -9.78
N ARG A 12 21.88 0.47 -10.08
CA ARG A 12 20.60 1.16 -9.91
C ARG A 12 20.59 1.75 -8.51
N ASP A 13 20.37 3.06 -8.42
CA ASP A 13 20.41 3.84 -7.18
C ASP A 13 20.06 3.01 -5.95
N SER A 14 21.00 2.90 -5.01
CA SER A 14 20.67 2.43 -3.67
C SER A 14 19.57 3.34 -3.15
N PHE A 15 18.32 2.88 -3.15
CA PHE A 15 17.17 3.69 -2.70
C PHE A 15 17.56 4.34 -1.38
N ALA A 16 17.48 5.67 -1.33
CA ALA A 16 17.68 6.44 -0.10
C ALA A 16 16.93 5.79 1.07
N LYS A 17 17.44 5.92 2.30
CA LYS A 17 16.77 5.39 3.49
C LYS A 17 15.31 5.87 3.49
N GLY A 18 14.39 4.93 3.29
CA GLY A 18 12.96 5.18 3.22
C GLY A 18 12.20 4.10 3.97
N PHE A 19 10.99 4.43 4.41
CA PHE A 19 10.05 3.51 5.04
C PHE A 19 8.85 3.30 4.10
N MET A 20 8.13 2.20 4.31
CA MET A 20 6.86 1.97 3.64
C MET A 20 5.73 2.33 4.60
N ALA A 21 4.68 2.95 4.11
CA ALA A 21 3.47 3.20 4.86
C ALA A 21 2.27 2.63 4.11
N TRP A 22 1.30 2.12 4.85
CA TRP A 22 -0.02 1.79 4.34
C TRP A 22 -1.03 2.79 4.90
N VAL A 23 -1.90 3.26 4.02
CA VAL A 23 -3.00 4.17 4.35
C VAL A 23 -4.18 3.85 3.45
N GLY A 24 -5.37 3.80 4.05
CA GLY A 24 -6.64 3.75 3.34
C GLY A 24 -7.41 5.05 3.51
N PHE A 25 -8.27 5.34 2.54
CA PHE A 25 -9.18 6.47 2.60
C PHE A 25 -10.59 6.03 2.21
N SER A 26 -11.59 6.68 2.79
CA SER A 26 -13.00 6.57 2.41
C SER A 26 -13.59 7.97 2.37
N TYR A 27 -14.76 8.13 1.75
CA TYR A 27 -15.51 9.39 1.80
C TYR A 27 -15.67 9.95 3.23
N ARG A 28 -15.76 9.06 4.24
CA ARG A 28 -15.98 9.46 5.64
C ARG A 28 -14.71 9.98 6.31
N ARG A 29 -13.61 9.24 6.20
CA ARG A 29 -12.33 9.54 6.85
C ARG A 29 -11.21 8.60 6.35
N LYS A 30 -9.98 8.93 6.70
CA LYS A 30 -8.79 8.07 6.51
C LYS A 30 -8.67 6.98 7.57
N THR A 31 -7.93 5.92 7.27
CA THR A 31 -7.46 4.95 8.27
C THR A 31 -6.34 5.56 9.12
N GLU A 32 -5.94 4.84 10.17
CA GLU A 32 -4.61 5.03 10.74
C GLU A 32 -3.52 4.76 9.68
N ILE A 33 -2.44 5.55 9.73
CA ILE A 33 -1.26 5.35 8.86
C ILE A 33 -0.41 4.28 9.53
N ARG A 34 -0.16 3.18 8.83
CA ARG A 34 0.65 2.07 9.33
C ARG A 34 2.02 2.10 8.72
N ILE A 35 3.04 2.36 9.52
CA ILE A 35 4.44 2.23 9.10
C ILE A 35 4.79 0.75 9.03
N ILE A 36 5.24 0.28 7.88
CA ILE A 36 5.64 -1.10 7.62
C ILE A 36 7.17 -1.18 7.70
N ASN A 37 7.67 -1.87 8.72
CA ASN A 37 9.11 -2.16 8.84
C ASN A 37 9.54 -3.09 7.68
N LYS A 38 10.65 -2.76 7.01
CA LYS A 38 11.23 -3.55 5.91
C LYS A 38 11.47 -5.01 6.31
N GLU A 39 11.88 -5.26 7.54
CA GLU A 39 12.10 -6.62 8.07
C GLU A 39 10.81 -7.45 8.04
N THR A 40 9.66 -6.84 8.30
CA THR A 40 8.38 -7.56 8.27
C THR A 40 7.95 -7.92 6.86
N GLN A 41 8.42 -7.20 5.83
CA GLN A 41 8.01 -7.43 4.45
C GLN A 41 8.50 -8.76 3.88
N VAL A 42 9.53 -9.38 4.49
CA VAL A 42 10.07 -10.67 4.04
C VAL A 42 9.10 -11.82 4.31
N TYR A 43 8.19 -11.67 5.27
CA TYR A 43 7.21 -12.71 5.60
C TYR A 43 6.10 -12.77 4.56
N ARG A 44 5.79 -14.00 4.10
CA ARG A 44 4.75 -14.24 3.08
C ARG A 44 3.38 -13.67 3.44
N ASN A 45 3.03 -13.65 4.73
CA ASN A 45 1.73 -13.20 5.24
C ASN A 45 1.77 -11.84 5.94
N PHE A 46 2.85 -11.06 5.78
CA PHE A 46 2.97 -9.78 6.47
C PHE A 46 1.79 -8.85 6.15
N TYR A 47 1.33 -8.84 4.89
CA TYR A 47 0.24 -7.95 4.49
C TYR A 47 -1.05 -8.26 5.29
N ILE A 48 -1.38 -9.54 5.44
CA ILE A 48 -2.53 -9.93 6.27
C ILE A 48 -2.31 -9.55 7.73
N LYS A 49 -1.15 -9.91 8.30
CA LYS A 49 -0.88 -9.73 9.74
C LYS A 49 -0.74 -8.26 10.15
N THR A 50 0.03 -7.49 9.39
CA THR A 50 0.45 -6.14 9.73
C THR A 50 -0.50 -5.08 9.17
N VAL A 51 -1.21 -5.39 8.07
CA VAL A 51 -2.11 -4.43 7.42
C VAL A 51 -3.57 -4.83 7.56
N LEU A 52 -4.00 -5.94 6.95
CA LEU A 52 -5.43 -6.24 6.83
C LEU A 52 -6.10 -6.57 8.17
N ASN A 53 -5.45 -7.36 9.03
CA ASN A 53 -5.99 -7.69 10.36
C ASN A 53 -6.22 -6.42 11.20
N PRO A 54 -5.21 -5.54 11.42
CA PRO A 54 -5.42 -4.28 12.12
C PRO A 54 -6.43 -3.37 11.44
N PHE A 55 -6.44 -3.30 10.11
CA PHE A 55 -7.42 -2.51 9.35
C PHE A 55 -8.86 -2.95 9.64
N LEU A 56 -9.15 -4.24 9.44
CA LEU A 56 -10.48 -4.80 9.64
C LEU A 56 -10.93 -4.74 11.10
N ARG A 57 -10.00 -4.88 12.06
CA ARG A 57 -10.31 -4.87 13.49
C ARG A 57 -10.48 -3.46 14.05
N ASN A 58 -9.64 -2.51 13.65
CA ASN A 58 -9.52 -1.22 14.34
C ASN A 58 -10.09 -0.05 13.51
N ASP A 59 -9.91 -0.05 12.19
CA ASP A 59 -10.37 1.07 11.35
C ASP A 59 -11.79 0.85 10.85
N VAL A 60 -12.12 -0.35 10.37
CA VAL A 60 -13.43 -0.61 9.75
C VAL A 60 -14.59 -0.29 10.69
N PRO A 61 -14.61 -0.66 11.98
CA PRO A 61 -15.69 -0.27 12.88
C PRO A 61 -15.81 1.24 13.08
N LYS A 62 -14.71 1.98 12.99
CA LYS A 62 -14.71 3.45 13.06
C LYS A 62 -15.23 4.06 11.76
N LEU A 63 -14.81 3.53 10.61
CA LEU A 63 -15.16 4.03 9.27
C LEU A 63 -16.62 3.72 8.90
N PHE A 64 -17.04 2.49 9.18
CA PHE A 64 -18.30 1.88 8.77
C PHE A 64 -18.99 1.24 10.00
N PRO A 65 -19.58 2.05 10.90
CA PRO A 65 -20.30 1.56 12.08
C PRO A 65 -21.51 0.68 11.70
N GLU A 66 -22.04 0.83 10.49
CA GLU A 66 -23.10 -0.03 9.94
C GLU A 66 -22.60 -1.46 9.61
N GLY A 67 -21.28 -1.67 9.70
CA GLY A 67 -20.63 -2.96 9.57
C GLY A 67 -19.91 -3.15 8.23
N ARG A 68 -18.98 -4.11 8.19
CA ARG A 68 -18.08 -4.36 7.05
C ARG A 68 -18.78 -4.68 5.71
N LYS A 69 -20.07 -5.05 5.72
CA LYS A 69 -20.82 -5.34 4.49
C LYS A 69 -21.25 -4.07 3.73
N SER A 70 -21.25 -2.91 4.40
CA SER A 70 -21.58 -1.63 3.77
C SER A 70 -20.41 -0.99 3.02
N MET A 71 -19.21 -1.56 3.14
CA MET A 71 -18.02 -1.09 2.43
C MET A 71 -17.66 -2.02 1.28
N VAL A 72 -17.03 -1.44 0.26
CA VAL A 72 -16.31 -2.15 -0.79
C VAL A 72 -14.83 -1.77 -0.66
N PHE A 73 -13.97 -2.76 -0.48
CA PHE A 73 -12.53 -2.57 -0.35
C PHE A 73 -11.86 -2.57 -1.72
N TYR A 74 -11.15 -1.49 -2.04
CA TYR A 74 -10.34 -1.39 -3.24
C TYR A 74 -8.86 -1.36 -2.87
N GLN A 75 -8.04 -2.09 -3.63
CA GLN A 75 -6.58 -2.09 -3.56
C GLN A 75 -6.02 -2.36 -4.97
N ASP A 76 -4.81 -1.89 -5.24
CA ASP A 76 -4.16 -2.11 -6.53
C ASP A 76 -3.79 -3.60 -6.75
N SER A 77 -3.46 -3.94 -8.00
CA SER A 77 -3.17 -5.31 -8.42
C SER A 77 -1.78 -5.82 -8.02
N ALA A 78 -1.12 -5.21 -7.02
CA ALA A 78 0.19 -5.63 -6.54
C ALA A 78 0.19 -7.12 -6.12
N SER A 79 1.33 -7.81 -6.30
CA SER A 79 1.43 -9.27 -6.13
C SER A 79 1.01 -9.75 -4.74
N ARG A 80 1.19 -8.94 -3.69
CA ARG A 80 0.76 -9.31 -2.34
C ARG A 80 -0.75 -9.15 -2.14
N HIS A 81 -1.33 -8.08 -2.67
CA HIS A 81 -2.76 -7.77 -2.59
C HIS A 81 -3.61 -8.82 -3.32
N THR A 82 -3.08 -9.31 -4.44
CA THR A 82 -3.74 -10.30 -5.32
C THR A 82 -3.28 -11.73 -5.06
N SER A 83 -2.47 -11.96 -4.03
CA SER A 83 -2.03 -13.31 -3.67
C SER A 83 -3.22 -14.16 -3.22
N LYS A 84 -3.20 -15.47 -3.55
CA LYS A 84 -4.24 -16.43 -3.14
C LYS A 84 -4.55 -16.36 -1.65
N GLN A 85 -3.52 -16.20 -0.81
CA GLN A 85 -3.69 -16.08 0.65
C GLN A 85 -4.47 -14.82 1.05
N THR A 86 -4.18 -13.68 0.43
CA THR A 86 -4.88 -12.42 0.71
C THR A 86 -6.33 -12.47 0.25
N LEU A 87 -6.58 -12.95 -0.97
CA LEU A 87 -7.95 -13.07 -1.49
C LEU A 87 -8.78 -14.07 -0.67
N GLN A 88 -8.20 -15.20 -0.27
CA GLN A 88 -8.87 -16.15 0.62
C GLN A 88 -9.16 -15.56 2.00
N PHE A 89 -8.24 -14.77 2.55
CA PHE A 89 -8.44 -14.06 3.81
C PHE A 89 -9.61 -13.06 3.71
N LEU A 90 -9.65 -12.22 2.67
CA LEU A 90 -10.74 -11.26 2.47
C LEU A 90 -12.11 -11.96 2.31
N LYS A 91 -12.16 -13.06 1.54
CA LYS A 91 -13.37 -13.89 1.40
C LYS A 91 -13.80 -14.50 2.74
N LYS A 92 -12.86 -15.05 3.51
CA LYS A 92 -13.12 -15.62 4.84
C LYS A 92 -13.67 -14.57 5.82
N GLU A 93 -13.10 -13.36 5.78
CA GLU A 93 -13.54 -12.22 6.58
C GLU A 93 -14.83 -11.57 6.07
N LYS A 94 -15.44 -12.08 5.00
CA LYS A 94 -16.67 -11.58 4.38
C LYS A 94 -16.58 -10.10 4.04
N VAL A 95 -15.42 -9.67 3.54
CA VAL A 95 -15.20 -8.32 3.03
C VAL A 95 -15.64 -8.29 1.57
N ASN A 96 -16.48 -7.33 1.19
CA ASN A 96 -16.70 -7.05 -0.22
C ASN A 96 -15.48 -6.31 -0.75
N PHE A 97 -14.86 -6.79 -1.82
CA PHE A 97 -13.67 -6.15 -2.42
C PHE A 97 -13.73 -6.24 -3.93
N ILE A 98 -13.05 -5.30 -4.60
CA ILE A 98 -12.87 -5.32 -6.05
C ILE A 98 -11.74 -6.30 -6.37
N ASP A 99 -12.03 -7.35 -7.13
CA ASP A 99 -11.03 -8.36 -7.49
C ASP A 99 -10.11 -7.83 -8.60
N ARG A 100 -8.96 -8.48 -8.80
CA ARG A 100 -7.98 -8.10 -9.82
C ARG A 100 -8.62 -7.97 -11.21
N ASP A 101 -9.53 -8.88 -11.54
CA ASP A 101 -10.14 -8.95 -12.87
C ASP A 101 -11.11 -7.79 -13.14
N GLU A 102 -11.54 -7.10 -12.08
CA GLU A 102 -12.36 -5.88 -12.15
C GLU A 102 -11.51 -4.60 -12.14
N CYS A 103 -10.20 -4.71 -11.86
CA CYS A 103 -9.27 -3.59 -11.89
C CYS A 103 -8.64 -3.42 -13.28
N VAL A 104 -8.60 -2.19 -13.78
CA VAL A 104 -7.84 -1.86 -15.00
C VAL A 104 -6.33 -2.05 -14.72
N PRO A 105 -5.63 -2.96 -15.42
CA PRO A 105 -4.22 -3.20 -15.18
C PRO A 105 -3.37 -1.96 -15.47
N LYS A 106 -2.40 -1.66 -14.59
CA LYS A 106 -1.42 -0.57 -14.76
C LYS A 106 -2.04 0.83 -14.95
N SER A 107 -3.20 1.06 -14.35
CA SER A 107 -3.95 2.32 -14.45
C SER A 107 -3.96 3.06 -13.11
N PRO A 108 -2.88 3.79 -12.77
CA PRO A 108 -2.83 4.59 -11.54
C PRO A 108 -3.84 5.76 -11.57
N ASP A 109 -4.26 6.18 -12.75
CA ASP A 109 -5.34 7.15 -13.00
C ASP A 109 -6.71 6.63 -12.54
N ALA A 110 -6.93 5.31 -12.59
CA ALA A 110 -8.14 4.68 -12.06
C ALA A 110 -8.07 4.38 -10.55
N ALA A 111 -6.92 4.58 -9.90
CA ALA A 111 -6.73 4.35 -8.47
C ALA A 111 -6.75 5.68 -7.71
N PRO A 112 -7.81 6.00 -6.92
CA PRO A 112 -7.93 7.29 -6.25
C PRO A 112 -6.75 7.65 -5.34
N MET A 113 -6.13 6.62 -4.75
CA MET A 113 -4.93 6.78 -3.93
C MET A 113 -3.73 7.23 -4.76
N ASP A 114 -3.48 6.62 -5.91
CA ASP A 114 -2.30 6.88 -6.73
C ASP A 114 -2.44 8.18 -7.53
N PHE A 115 -3.60 8.41 -8.16
CA PHE A 115 -3.87 9.62 -8.93
C PHE A 115 -3.85 10.90 -8.07
N GLY A 116 -4.45 10.84 -6.88
CA GLY A 116 -4.69 12.03 -6.06
C GLY A 116 -3.92 12.05 -4.74
N ILE A 117 -4.34 11.21 -3.80
CA ILE A 117 -4.00 11.34 -2.38
C ILE A 117 -2.49 11.21 -2.13
N LEU A 118 -1.83 10.21 -2.72
CA LEU A 118 -0.40 9.99 -2.53
C LEU A 118 0.43 11.11 -3.17
N GLY A 119 -0.03 11.68 -4.29
CA GLY A 119 0.60 12.85 -4.91
C GLY A 119 0.56 14.08 -3.99
N ILE A 120 -0.59 14.35 -3.37
CA ILE A 120 -0.74 15.43 -2.39
C ILE A 120 0.15 15.19 -1.16
N LEU A 121 0.10 13.97 -0.60
CA LEU A 121 0.93 13.60 0.56
C LEU A 121 2.42 13.82 0.27
N LYS A 122 2.90 13.36 -0.89
CA LYS A 122 4.29 13.53 -1.31
C LYS A 122 4.69 15.00 -1.36
N ARG A 123 3.86 15.87 -1.94
CA ARG A 123 4.12 17.32 -1.99
C ARG A 123 4.16 17.96 -0.61
N CYS A 124 3.28 17.54 0.30
CA CYS A 124 3.28 18.02 1.68
C CYS A 124 4.55 17.59 2.43
N LEU A 125 5.00 16.35 2.25
CA LEU A 125 6.21 15.83 2.88
C LEU A 125 7.49 16.44 2.30
N GLN A 126 7.54 16.73 1.00
CA GLN A 126 8.69 17.39 0.38
C GLN A 126 8.98 18.80 0.94
N LYS A 127 7.96 19.46 1.48
CA LYS A 127 8.11 20.75 2.16
C LYS A 127 8.63 20.62 3.59
N ARG A 128 8.64 19.41 4.15
CA ARG A 128 9.13 19.14 5.51
C ARG A 128 10.56 18.63 5.43
N ASN A 129 11.46 19.22 6.21
CA ASN A 129 12.84 18.77 6.31
C ASN A 129 12.96 17.68 7.40
N VAL A 130 12.45 16.49 7.11
CA VAL A 130 12.26 15.41 8.09
C VAL A 130 13.48 14.49 8.12
N ASN A 131 14.13 14.36 9.29
CA ASN A 131 15.30 13.51 9.48
C ASN A 131 15.00 12.17 10.17
N SER A 132 13.75 11.89 10.55
CA SER A 132 13.34 10.63 11.18
C SER A 132 11.85 10.33 10.98
N VAL A 133 11.44 9.06 11.09
CA VAL A 133 10.02 8.66 11.02
C VAL A 133 9.18 9.24 12.16
N ILE A 134 9.82 9.59 13.29
CA ILE A 134 9.15 10.24 14.43
C ILE A 134 8.81 11.70 14.11
N GLY A 135 9.63 12.37 13.29
CA GLY A 135 9.42 13.76 12.88
C GLY A 135 8.44 13.95 11.71
N LEU A 136 7.75 12.88 11.29
CA LEU A 136 6.88 12.86 10.11
C LEU A 136 5.46 13.35 10.40
#